data_AF-A0A4V1SWQ9-F1
#
_entry.id   AF-A0A4V1SWQ9-F1
#
_cell.length_a   1.000
_cell.length_b   1.000
_cell.length_c   1.000
_cell.angle_alpha   90.00
_cell.angle_beta   90.00
_cell.angle_gamma   90.00
#
_symmetry.space_group_name_H-M   'P 1'
#
loop_
_entity.id
_entity.type
_entity.pdbx_description
1 polymer ?
#
loop_
_entity_poly.entity_id
_entity_poly.type
_entity_poly.pdbx_seq_one_letter_code
_entity_poly.pdbx_strand_id
1 'polypeptide(L)' 'MKVEKAILAGGCFWGVEELVRALPGIQSTVVGYTGGDVPNATYRNHGTHAEGIEIVFDADKLSYRSLLEFF' A
#
# COMPACT_ATOMS: atom_id res chain seq x y z
N MET A 1 5.64 -14.22 14.67
CA MET A 1 4.82 -13.54 13.66
C MET A 1 4.61 -12.12 14.10
N LYS A 2 5.52 -11.26 13.65
CA LYS A 2 5.44 -9.82 13.86
C LYS A 2 4.72 -9.20 12.65
N VAL A 3 3.44 -8.88 12.83
CA VAL A 3 2.65 -8.27 11.75
C VAL A 3 2.88 -6.77 11.74
N GLU A 4 3.29 -6.24 10.60
CA GLU A 4 3.51 -4.81 10.38
C GLU A 4 2.64 -4.29 9.24
N LYS A 5 2.52 -2.96 9.18
CA LYS A 5 1.71 -2.25 8.22
C LYS A 5 2.53 -1.15 7.55
N ALA A 6 2.42 -1.05 6.22
CA ALA A 6 2.95 0.05 5.43
C ALA A 6 1.83 0.70 4.62
N ILE A 7 1.97 2.01 4.34
CA ILE A 7 1.13 2.73 3.36
C ILE A 7 2.08 3.37 2.36
N LEU A 8 2.00 2.97 1.09
CA LEU A 8 2.87 3.44 0.01
C LEU A 8 2.02 3.98 -1.16
N ALA A 9 2.54 4.95 -1.91
CA ALA A 9 1.87 5.57 -3.06
C ALA A 9 2.88 5.82 -4.19
N GLY A 10 2.59 5.33 -5.40
CA GLY A 10 3.61 5.20 -6.47
C GLY A 10 3.05 5.19 -7.90
N GLY A 11 1.83 5.70 -8.11
CA GLY A 11 1.15 5.68 -9.40
C GLY A 11 -0.18 4.92 -9.33
N CYS A 12 -0.62 4.34 -10.45
CA CYS A 12 -1.87 3.60 -10.53
C CYS A 12 -1.87 2.41 -9.56
N PHE A 13 -2.77 2.44 -8.57
CA PHE A 13 -2.78 1.46 -7.48
C PHE A 13 -3.08 0.02 -7.91
N TRP A 14 -3.66 -0.21 -9.10
CA TRP A 14 -3.97 -1.55 -9.60
C TRP A 14 -2.70 -2.30 -9.99
N GLY A 15 -1.79 -1.61 -10.68
CA GLY A 15 -0.50 -2.19 -11.05
C GLY A 15 0.37 -2.43 -9.83
N VAL A 16 0.37 -1.47 -8.90
CA VAL A 16 1.09 -1.60 -7.63
C VAL A 16 0.54 -2.77 -6.81
N GLU A 17 -0.78 -2.87 -6.63
CA GLU A 17 -1.40 -3.96 -5.86
C GLU A 17 -1.10 -5.32 -6.45
N GLU A 18 -1.22 -5.50 -7.77
CA GLU A 18 -0.97 -6.77 -8.43
C GLU A 18 0.48 -7.26 -8.25
N LEU A 19 1.45 -6.34 -8.28
CA LEU A 19 2.86 -6.66 -8.07
C LEU A 19 3.17 -6.93 -6.59
N VAL A 20 2.67 -6.10 -5.68
CA VAL A 20 2.98 -6.20 -4.24
C VAL A 20 2.33 -7.44 -3.62
N ARG A 21 1.07 -7.75 -3.94
CA ARG A 21 0.34 -8.89 -3.34
C ARG A 21 0.98 -10.25 -3.60
N ALA A 22 1.86 -10.35 -4.61
CA ALA A 22 2.57 -11.57 -4.96
C ALA A 22 3.83 -11.80 -4.11
N LEU A 23 4.29 -10.80 -3.35
CA LEU A 23 5.51 -10.91 -2.56
C LEU A 23 5.33 -11.89 -1.38
N PRO A 24 6.32 -12.78 -1.13
CA PRO A 24 6.32 -13.63 0.05
C PRO A 24 6.26 -12.80 1.34
N GLY A 25 5.37 -13.18 2.26
CA GLY A 25 5.20 -12.50 3.55
C GLY A 25 4.09 -11.45 3.56
N ILE A 26 3.55 -11.06 2.40
CA ILE A 26 2.32 -10.25 2.35
C ILE A 26 1.13 -11.09 2.82
N GLN A 27 0.32 -10.49 3.69
CA GLN A 27 -0.88 -11.11 4.25
C GLN A 27 -2.14 -10.52 3.62
N SER A 28 -2.19 -9.19 3.43
CA SER A 28 -3.30 -8.51 2.76
C SER A 28 -2.88 -7.17 2.19
N THR A 29 -3.58 -6.73 1.15
CA THR A 29 -3.49 -5.39 0.57
C THR A 29 -4.87 -4.76 0.49
N VAL A 30 -4.93 -3.43 0.62
CA VAL A 30 -6.13 -2.63 0.35
C VAL A 30 -5.72 -1.35 -0.37
N VAL A 31 -6.29 -1.08 -1.53
CA VAL A 31 -6.08 0.17 -2.27
C VAL A 31 -7.02 1.28 -1.80
N GLY A 32 -6.58 2.53 -1.89
CA GLY A 32 -7.38 3.69 -1.54
C GLY A 32 -6.69 5.02 -1.82
N TYR A 33 -7.20 6.08 -1.20
CA TYR A 33 -6.70 7.45 -1.35
C TYR A 33 -6.19 7.96 -0.01
N THR A 34 -4.96 8.47 0.03
CA THR A 34 -4.31 8.89 1.29
C THR A 34 -3.40 10.12 1.09
N GLY A 35 -3.09 10.81 2.18
CA GLY A 35 -2.14 11.93 2.21
C GLY A 35 -2.66 13.29 1.74
N GLY A 36 -3.94 13.41 1.36
CA GLY A 36 -4.55 14.67 0.93
C GLY A 36 -5.40 15.36 1.99
N ASP A 37 -6.27 16.25 1.53
CA ASP A 37 -6.93 17.30 2.32
C ASP A 37 -8.46 17.13 2.47
N VAL A 38 -9.06 16.10 1.85
CA VAL A 38 -10.52 15.93 1.85
C VAL A 38 -10.95 14.65 2.59
N PRO A 39 -12.01 14.69 3.42
CA PRO A 39 -12.56 13.48 4.01
C PRO A 39 -13.35 12.66 2.98
N ASN A 40 -13.52 11.36 3.23
CA ASN A 40 -14.37 10.45 2.43
C ASN A 40 -14.02 10.45 0.93
N ALA A 41 -12.72 10.40 0.62
CA ALA A 41 -12.21 10.36 -0.74
C ALA A 41 -12.80 9.18 -1.56
N THR A 42 -13.07 9.44 -2.83
CA THR A 42 -13.58 8.47 -3.81
C THR A 42 -12.80 8.60 -5.12
N TYR A 43 -12.97 7.64 -6.03
CA TYR A 43 -12.33 7.69 -7.35
C TYR A 43 -12.59 8.98 -8.12
N ARG A 44 -13.81 9.54 -8.03
CA ARG A 44 -14.17 10.78 -8.74
C ARG A 44 -13.86 12.05 -7.95
N ASN A 45 -13.62 11.94 -6.65
CA ASN A 45 -13.35 13.08 -5.78
C ASN A 45 -12.44 12.68 -4.63
N HIS A 46 -11.14 12.92 -4.79
CA HIS A 46 -10.11 12.62 -3.79
C HIS A 46 -9.12 13.78 -3.57
N GLY A 47 -9.46 15.01 -3.99
CA GLY A 47 -8.67 16.21 -3.69
C GLY A 47 -7.18 16.06 -4.05
N THR A 48 -6.32 16.34 -3.08
CA THR A 48 -4.85 16.18 -3.20
C THR A 48 -4.33 14.81 -2.76
N HIS A 49 -5.21 13.84 -2.47
CA HIS A 49 -4.77 12.50 -2.11
C HIS A 49 -4.05 11.81 -3.27
N ALA A 50 -3.05 11.00 -2.93
CA ALA A 50 -2.47 10.04 -3.85
C ALA A 50 -3.25 8.72 -3.84
N GLU A 51 -3.26 8.03 -4.97
CA GLU A 51 -3.57 6.60 -5.01
C GLU A 51 -2.49 5.85 -4.22
N GLY A 52 -2.90 5.17 -3.16
CA GLY A 52 -2.02 4.45 -2.26
C GLY A 52 -2.55 3.05 -1.92
N ILE A 53 -1.67 2.25 -1.33
CA ILE A 53 -1.94 0.88 -0.92
C ILE A 53 -1.56 0.69 0.55
N GLU A 54 -2.49 0.20 1.37
CA GLU A 54 -2.19 -0.37 2.68
C GLU A 54 -1.70 -1.80 2.50
N ILE A 55 -0.56 -2.12 3.09
CA ILE A 55 0.12 -3.41 2.98
C ILE A 55 0.31 -3.97 4.38
N VAL A 56 -0.28 -5.14 4.66
CA VAL A 56 -0.07 -5.89 5.90
C VAL A 56 0.86 -7.06 5.60
N PHE A 57 1.97 -7.17 6.34
CA PHE A 57 3.01 -8.16 6.08
C PHE A 57 3.61 -8.76 7.35
N ASP A 58 4.12 -9.99 7.25
CA ASP A 58 4.87 -10.67 8.30
C ASP A 58 6.34 -10.21 8.26
N ALA A 59 6.73 -9.37 9.22
CA ALA A 59 8.07 -8.81 9.32
C ALA A 59 9.16 -9.85 9.63
N ASP A 60 8.77 -11.05 10.07
CA ASP A 60 9.68 -12.19 10.20
C ASP A 60 10.03 -12.81 8.81
N LYS A 61 9.28 -12.49 7.75
CA LYS A 61 9.46 -13.01 6.37
C LYS A 61 9.84 -11.93 5.36
N LEU A 62 9.34 -10.71 5.52
CA LEU A 62 9.61 -9.58 4.64
C LEU A 62 9.94 -8.35 5.49
N SER A 63 11.15 -7.81 5.38
CA SER A 63 11.49 -6.59 6.10
C SER A 63 10.86 -5.37 5.43
N TYR A 64 10.54 -4.34 6.21
CA TYR A 64 10.06 -3.06 5.65
C TYR A 64 11.07 -2.46 4.65
N ARG A 65 12.37 -2.63 4.90
CA ARG A 65 13.42 -2.17 3.98
C ARG A 65 13.35 -2.89 2.63
N SER A 66 13.20 -4.21 2.63
CA SER A 66 13.06 -4.99 1.40
C SER A 66 11.78 -4.65 0.65
N LEU A 67 10.69 -4.38 1.37
CA LEU A 67 9.45 -3.87 0.78
C LEU A 67 9.68 -2.52 0.07
N LEU A 68 10.42 -1.60 0.69
CA LEU A 68 10.77 -0.31 0.07
C LEU A 68 11.79 -0.41 -1.08
N GLU A 69 12.65 -1.43 -1.12
CA GLU A 69 13.57 -1.63 -2.24
C GLU A 69 12.88 -2.21 -3.48
N PHE A 70 11.81 -2.96 -3.26
CA PHE A 70 10.95 -3.44 -4.35
C PHE A 70 10.05 -2.34 -4.91
N PHE A 71 9.57 -1.46 -4.04
CA PHE A 71 8.65 -0.36 -4.37
C PHE A 71 9.36 0.80 -5.08
#